data_AF-A0A975BRL9-F1
#
_entry.id   AF-A0A975BRL9-F1
#
_cell.length_a   1.000
_cell.length_b   1.000
_cell.length_c   1.000
_cell.angle_alpha   90.00
_cell.angle_beta   90.00
_cell.angle_gamma   90.00
#
_symmetry.space_group_name_H-M   'P 1'
#
loop_
_entity.id
_entity.type
_entity.pdbx_description
1 polymer ?
#
loop_
_entity_poly.entity_id
_entity_poly.type
_entity_poly.pdbx_seq_one_letter_code
_entity_poly.pdbx_strand_id
1 'polypeptide(L)'
;MKSEEFRRYPNECLRVRGNGTGCEKCAVKIRNFCPDVMIELIEKMSRHLSASFKEMSQTDQDAILSDTVFAIWQGVERFEGRRGARFSTWAWRIFNNKTTDYLRHQYRYRKKELSLSELLADDEQHPAASDSIDENKETEQILIGLKQNMPDDVMNCIQLLIELDEAKQDKKTQEYLADKYGLKTNTLTKRIVRCRKRILLYSESIKNMIRG
;
A
#
# COMPACT_ATOMS: atom_id res chain seq x y z
N MET A 1 -11.55 29.99 24.64
CA MET A 1 -10.68 29.74 23.46
C MET A 1 -9.66 28.68 23.81
N LYS A 2 -9.86 27.44 23.35
CA LYS A 2 -8.88 26.35 23.15
C LYS A 2 -9.67 25.10 22.74
N SER A 3 -10.15 25.09 21.51
CA SER A 3 -10.97 24.00 20.96
C SER A 3 -10.55 23.56 19.56
N GLU A 4 -9.29 23.84 19.16
CA GLU A 4 -8.79 23.54 17.81
C GLU A 4 -7.73 22.43 17.72
N GLU A 5 -7.30 21.82 18.83
CA GLU A 5 -6.30 20.73 18.79
C GLU A 5 -6.90 19.31 18.62
N PHE A 6 -8.23 19.18 18.58
CA PHE A 6 -8.91 17.88 18.54
C PHE A 6 -8.93 17.19 17.16
N ARG A 7 -8.37 17.79 16.10
CA ARG A 7 -8.41 17.25 14.72
C ARG A 7 -7.13 16.54 14.25
N ARG A 8 -6.09 16.38 15.08
CA ARG A 8 -4.76 15.94 14.60
C ARG A 8 -4.38 14.48 14.85
N TYR A 9 -5.23 13.67 15.48
CA TYR A 9 -4.84 12.31 15.85
C TYR A 9 -5.82 11.26 15.31
N PRO A 10 -5.40 10.46 14.31
CA PRO A 10 -6.28 9.62 13.48
C PRO A 10 -6.76 8.33 14.16
N ASN A 11 -6.23 7.99 15.34
CA ASN A 11 -6.73 6.90 16.15
C ASN A 11 -6.68 7.23 17.64
N GLU A 12 -7.53 6.57 18.42
CA GLU A 12 -7.64 6.78 19.86
C GLU A 12 -6.30 6.62 20.58
N CYS A 13 -5.48 5.65 20.15
CA CYS A 13 -4.17 5.39 20.73
C CYS A 13 -3.22 6.60 20.63
N LEU A 14 -3.20 7.30 19.49
CA LEU A 14 -2.43 8.52 19.29
C LEU A 14 -3.04 9.69 20.06
N ARG A 15 -4.38 9.80 20.09
CA ARG A 15 -5.08 10.86 20.83
C ARG A 15 -4.75 10.83 22.31
N VAL A 16 -4.74 9.64 22.91
CA VAL A 16 -4.45 9.45 24.34
C VAL A 16 -2.98 9.11 24.62
N ARG A 17 -2.13 9.01 23.60
CA ARG A 17 -0.73 8.54 23.66
C ARG A 17 -0.52 7.32 24.57
N GLY A 18 -1.42 6.34 24.48
CA GLY A 18 -1.35 5.12 25.30
C GLY A 18 -1.71 5.29 26.78
N ASN A 19 -2.32 6.42 27.17
CA ASN A 19 -2.68 6.77 28.54
C ASN A 19 -4.20 6.90 28.78
N GLY A 20 -5.03 6.41 27.86
CA GLY A 20 -6.47 6.39 28.03
C GLY A 20 -6.92 5.33 29.04
N THR A 21 -8.15 5.43 29.53
CA THR A 21 -8.75 4.48 30.48
C THR A 21 -8.77 3.04 29.92
N GLY A 22 -8.97 2.89 28.60
CA GLY A 22 -8.88 1.59 27.92
C GLY A 22 -7.46 1.02 27.81
N CYS A 23 -6.42 1.83 28.03
CA CYS A 23 -5.03 1.39 27.90
C CYS A 23 -4.59 0.49 29.06
N GLU A 24 -5.20 0.62 30.24
CA GLU A 24 -4.87 -0.20 31.42
C GLU A 24 -5.06 -1.71 31.17
N LYS A 25 -6.04 -2.06 30.34
CA LYS A 25 -6.37 -3.45 29.96
C LYS A 25 -5.89 -3.81 28.54
N CYS A 26 -5.12 -2.94 27.89
CA CYS A 26 -4.68 -3.15 26.52
C CYS A 26 -3.57 -4.20 26.45
N ALA A 27 -3.79 -5.29 25.70
CA ALA A 27 -2.81 -6.36 25.51
C ALA A 27 -1.44 -5.87 24.99
N VAL A 28 -1.42 -4.78 24.21
CA VAL A 28 -0.20 -4.14 23.72
C VAL A 28 0.55 -3.42 24.85
N LYS A 29 -0.18 -2.73 25.75
CA LYS A 29 0.41 -2.02 26.90
C LYS A 29 0.90 -2.99 27.97
N ILE A 30 0.13 -4.03 28.26
CA ILE A 30 0.50 -5.10 29.20
C ILE A 30 1.83 -5.77 28.81
N ARG A 31 2.13 -5.84 27.49
CA ARG A 31 3.39 -6.37 26.96
C ARG A 31 4.49 -5.33 26.77
N ASN A 32 4.33 -4.13 27.32
CA ASN A 32 5.29 -3.00 27.22
C ASN A 32 5.61 -2.57 25.78
N PHE A 33 4.76 -2.87 24.80
CA PHE A 33 4.94 -2.39 23.43
C PHE A 33 4.32 -1.01 23.20
N CYS A 34 3.44 -0.53 24.08
CA CYS A 34 2.61 0.66 23.82
C CYS A 34 3.36 2.01 23.83
N PRO A 35 3.88 2.51 24.97
CA PRO A 35 4.27 3.92 25.10
C PRO A 35 5.41 4.33 24.14
N ASP A 36 6.44 3.50 23.99
CA ASP A 36 7.63 3.90 23.21
C ASP A 36 7.69 3.26 21.81
N VAL A 37 7.06 2.09 21.63
CA VAL A 37 7.19 1.33 20.38
C VAL A 37 5.97 1.54 19.48
N MET A 38 4.76 1.35 20.01
CA MET A 38 3.55 1.40 19.19
C MET A 38 3.18 2.82 18.76
N ILE A 39 3.25 3.79 19.69
CA ILE A 39 2.94 5.18 19.36
C ILE A 39 3.88 5.71 18.28
N GLU A 40 5.18 5.50 18.43
CA GLU A 40 6.15 5.86 17.39
C GLU A 40 5.89 5.16 16.05
N LEU A 41 5.49 3.88 16.07
CA LEU A 41 5.20 3.13 14.86
C LEU A 41 3.98 3.70 14.14
N ILE A 42 2.90 3.99 14.85
CA ILE A 42 1.72 4.60 14.22
C ILE A 42 2.08 5.98 13.65
N GLU A 43 2.84 6.81 14.37
CA GLU A 43 3.26 8.13 13.85
C GLU A 43 4.12 8.00 12.58
N LYS A 44 4.99 6.97 12.51
CA LYS A 44 5.77 6.66 11.29
C LYS A 44 4.86 6.18 10.16
N MET A 45 3.89 5.31 10.45
CA MET A 45 2.92 4.80 9.47
C MET A 45 2.02 5.90 8.92
N SER A 46 1.51 6.79 9.78
CA SER A 46 0.69 7.94 9.39
C SER A 46 1.46 8.85 8.44
N ARG A 47 2.69 9.25 8.81
CA ARG A 47 3.56 10.03 7.91
C ARG A 47 3.82 9.32 6.59
N HIS A 48 4.00 8.00 6.61
CA HIS A 48 4.19 7.22 5.40
C HIS A 48 2.97 7.26 4.49
N LEU A 49 1.75 7.14 5.03
CA LEU A 49 0.52 7.24 4.25
C LEU A 49 0.42 8.61 3.59
N SER A 50 0.54 9.68 4.36
CA SER A 50 0.41 11.05 3.84
C SER A 50 1.50 11.39 2.81
N ALA A 51 2.72 10.86 2.97
CA ALA A 51 3.80 11.09 2.03
C ALA A 51 3.70 10.25 0.75
N SER A 52 3.22 9.01 0.84
CA SER A 52 3.23 8.05 -0.27
C SER A 52 1.93 8.04 -1.08
N PHE A 53 0.82 8.48 -0.49
CA PHE A 53 -0.51 8.45 -1.10
C PHE A 53 -1.20 9.82 -0.98
N LYS A 54 -0.70 10.82 -1.70
CA LYS A 54 -1.20 12.21 -1.64
C LYS A 54 -2.68 12.33 -1.99
N GLU A 55 -3.15 11.53 -2.94
CA GLU A 55 -4.55 11.50 -3.39
C GLU A 55 -5.49 10.73 -2.45
N MET A 56 -4.96 10.08 -1.41
CA MET A 56 -5.78 9.33 -0.46
C MET A 56 -6.37 10.29 0.56
N SER A 57 -7.70 10.25 0.73
CA SER A 57 -8.40 11.10 1.70
C SER A 57 -7.90 10.84 3.13
N GLN A 58 -7.97 11.84 3.99
CA GLN A 58 -7.59 11.68 5.41
C GLN A 58 -8.41 10.59 6.09
N THR A 59 -9.72 10.52 5.79
CA THR A 59 -10.62 9.49 6.34
C THR A 59 -10.15 8.07 5.99
N ASP A 60 -9.68 7.85 4.78
CA ASP A 60 -9.19 6.53 4.35
C ASP A 60 -7.85 6.19 5.02
N GLN A 61 -6.97 7.18 5.17
CA GLN A 61 -5.72 7.01 5.91
C GLN A 61 -6.01 6.60 7.37
N ASP A 62 -6.98 7.24 8.00
CA ASP A 62 -7.40 6.99 9.38
C ASP A 62 -8.01 5.59 9.53
N ALA A 63 -8.80 5.16 8.54
CA ALA A 63 -9.36 3.82 8.48
C ALA A 63 -8.25 2.75 8.42
N ILE A 64 -7.26 2.91 7.53
CA ILE A 64 -6.12 1.99 7.41
C ILE A 64 -5.33 1.91 8.73
N LEU A 65 -5.06 3.05 9.36
CA LEU A 65 -4.34 3.10 10.64
C LEU A 65 -5.14 2.42 11.74
N SER A 66 -6.44 2.68 11.84
CA SER A 66 -7.32 2.07 12.84
C SER A 66 -7.38 0.55 12.69
N ASP A 67 -7.55 0.07 11.46
CA ASP A 67 -7.51 -1.35 11.11
C ASP A 67 -6.18 -2.01 11.46
N THR A 68 -5.08 -1.30 11.25
CA THR A 68 -3.73 -1.75 11.59
C THR A 68 -3.59 -1.91 13.10
N VAL A 69 -3.99 -0.90 13.87
CA VAL A 69 -3.93 -0.95 15.34
C VAL A 69 -4.80 -2.07 15.88
N PHE A 70 -6.00 -2.23 15.34
CA PHE A 70 -6.91 -3.29 15.75
C PHE A 70 -6.33 -4.69 15.47
N ALA A 71 -5.75 -4.91 14.28
CA ALA A 71 -5.10 -6.17 13.94
C ALA A 71 -3.86 -6.44 14.80
N ILE A 72 -3.07 -5.41 15.14
CA ILE A 72 -1.97 -5.52 16.10
C ILE A 72 -2.51 -5.94 17.47
N TRP A 73 -3.56 -5.29 17.96
CA TRP A 73 -4.16 -5.59 19.26
C TRP A 73 -4.68 -7.03 19.33
N GLN A 74 -5.36 -7.53 18.30
CA GLN A 74 -5.81 -8.93 18.25
C GLN A 74 -4.67 -9.94 18.12
N GLY A 75 -3.59 -9.57 17.43
CA GLY A 75 -2.48 -10.46 17.15
C GLY A 75 -1.37 -10.46 18.20
N VAL A 76 -1.29 -9.43 19.04
CA VAL A 76 -0.13 -9.20 19.93
C VAL A 76 0.06 -10.32 20.93
N GLU A 77 -1.00 -10.97 21.40
CA GLU A 77 -0.92 -12.10 22.32
C GLU A 77 -0.19 -13.30 21.72
N ARG A 78 -0.36 -13.50 20.41
CA ARG A 78 0.28 -14.58 19.63
C ARG A 78 1.64 -14.17 19.05
N PHE A 79 2.05 -12.92 19.24
CA PHE A 79 3.36 -12.46 18.81
C PHE A 79 4.43 -13.02 19.74
N GLU A 80 5.08 -14.09 19.29
CA GLU A 80 6.14 -14.78 20.04
C GLU A 80 7.56 -14.32 19.64
N GLY A 81 7.70 -13.39 18.68
CA GLY A 81 9.01 -12.94 18.21
C GLY A 81 9.89 -14.04 17.60
N ARG A 82 9.30 -15.17 17.14
CA ARG A 82 10.03 -16.33 16.62
C ARG A 82 11.11 -15.90 15.62
N ARG A 83 12.31 -16.46 15.78
CA ARG A 83 13.50 -16.20 14.93
C ARG A 83 14.05 -14.77 15.02
N GLY A 84 13.88 -14.09 16.15
CA GLY A 84 14.44 -12.74 16.37
C GLY A 84 13.66 -11.64 15.64
N ALA A 85 12.42 -11.91 15.25
CA ALA A 85 11.57 -10.92 14.60
C ALA A 85 11.22 -9.78 15.58
N ARG A 86 11.55 -8.53 15.22
CA ARG A 86 11.20 -7.35 16.01
C ARG A 86 9.70 -7.06 15.92
N PHE A 87 9.09 -6.62 17.02
CA PHE A 87 7.69 -6.20 17.05
C PHE A 87 7.36 -5.16 15.97
N SER A 88 8.27 -4.19 15.77
CA SER A 88 8.15 -3.17 14.72
C SER A 88 8.06 -3.76 13.32
N THR A 89 8.85 -4.78 13.00
CA THR A 89 8.81 -5.47 11.70
C THR A 89 7.48 -6.19 11.50
N TRP A 90 6.97 -6.84 12.55
CA TRP A 90 5.68 -7.52 12.50
C TRP A 90 4.51 -6.54 12.33
N ALA A 91 4.51 -5.44 13.09
CA ALA A 91 3.52 -4.36 12.98
C ALA A 91 3.55 -3.70 11.58
N TRP A 92 4.74 -3.42 11.04
CA TRP A 92 4.89 -2.89 9.67
C TRP A 92 4.35 -3.83 8.60
N ARG A 93 4.47 -5.15 8.80
CA ARG A 93 3.88 -6.13 7.88
C ARG A 93 2.35 -6.09 7.92
N ILE A 94 1.75 -5.97 9.10
CA ILE A 94 0.30 -5.80 9.24
C ILE A 94 -0.15 -4.53 8.51
N PHE A 95 0.52 -3.41 8.78
CA PHE A 95 0.26 -2.14 8.12
C PHE A 95 0.32 -2.24 6.59
N ASN A 96 1.41 -2.77 6.04
CA ASN A 96 1.55 -2.93 4.59
C ASN A 96 0.45 -3.81 3.98
N ASN A 97 0.04 -4.86 4.68
CA ASN A 97 -1.07 -5.70 4.23
C ASN A 97 -2.38 -4.89 4.21
N LYS A 98 -2.69 -4.13 5.28
CA LYS A 98 -3.89 -3.29 5.35
C LYS A 98 -3.93 -2.21 4.27
N THR A 99 -2.82 -1.52 4.05
CA THR A 99 -2.69 -0.55 2.96
C THR A 99 -2.88 -1.21 1.60
N THR A 100 -2.27 -2.37 1.37
CA THR A 100 -2.40 -3.12 0.11
C THR A 100 -3.83 -3.58 -0.12
N ASP A 101 -4.50 -4.11 0.90
CA ASP A 101 -5.88 -4.57 0.82
C ASP A 101 -6.83 -3.40 0.51
N TYR A 102 -6.63 -2.24 1.14
CA TYR A 102 -7.36 -1.02 0.82
C TYR A 102 -7.16 -0.60 -0.64
N LEU A 103 -5.92 -0.52 -1.12
CA LEU A 103 -5.62 -0.12 -2.50
C LEU A 103 -6.18 -1.11 -3.52
N ARG A 104 -6.16 -2.42 -3.21
CA ARG A 104 -6.79 -3.45 -4.05
C ARG A 104 -8.29 -3.28 -4.11
N HIS A 105 -8.93 -2.99 -2.99
CA HIS A 105 -10.35 -2.71 -2.94
C HIS A 105 -10.68 -1.48 -3.80
N GLN A 106 -9.98 -0.37 -3.59
CA GLN A 106 -10.16 0.85 -4.38
C GLN A 106 -9.94 0.63 -5.88
N TYR A 107 -8.91 -0.12 -6.27
CA TYR A 107 -8.66 -0.45 -7.67
C TYR A 107 -9.82 -1.26 -8.29
N ARG A 108 -10.36 -2.25 -7.56
CA ARG A 108 -11.51 -3.05 -8.02
C ARG A 108 -12.77 -2.21 -8.14
N TYR A 109 -13.02 -1.31 -7.19
CA TYR A 109 -14.16 -0.39 -7.24
C TYR A 109 -14.05 0.54 -8.44
N ARG A 110 -12.90 1.22 -8.64
CA ARG A 110 -12.69 2.08 -9.82
C ARG A 110 -12.78 1.31 -11.13
N LYS A 111 -12.25 0.09 -11.22
CA LYS A 111 -12.39 -0.75 -12.42
C LYS A 111 -13.84 -1.13 -12.70
N LYS A 112 -14.64 -1.39 -11.66
CA LYS A 112 -16.06 -1.71 -11.80
C LYS A 112 -16.89 -0.47 -12.18
N GLU A 113 -16.56 0.69 -11.63
CA GLU A 113 -17.16 1.98 -12.00
C GLU A 113 -16.84 2.32 -13.45
N LEU A 114 -15.58 2.21 -13.88
CA LEU A 114 -15.18 2.41 -15.28
C LEU A 114 -15.94 1.46 -16.23
N SER A 115 -16.06 0.19 -15.87
CA SER A 115 -16.84 -0.79 -16.64
C SER A 115 -18.33 -0.49 -16.70
N LEU A 116 -18.91 0.14 -15.67
CA LEU A 116 -20.32 0.54 -15.67
C LEU A 116 -20.52 1.86 -16.43
N SER A 117 -19.60 2.81 -16.31
CA SER A 117 -19.62 4.06 -17.07
C SER A 117 -19.36 3.83 -18.56
N GLU A 118 -18.53 2.86 -18.94
CA GLU A 118 -18.35 2.46 -20.35
C GLU A 118 -19.63 1.84 -20.95
N LEU A 119 -20.46 1.17 -20.14
CA LEU A 119 -21.77 0.67 -20.55
C LEU A 119 -22.85 1.76 -20.59
N LEU A 120 -22.67 2.87 -19.87
CA LEU A 120 -23.59 4.01 -19.83
C LEU A 120 -23.17 5.16 -20.78
N ALA A 121 -21.92 5.18 -21.23
CA ALA A 121 -21.38 6.17 -22.17
C ALA A 121 -21.89 6.01 -23.60
N ASP A 122 -22.63 4.93 -23.89
CA ASP A 122 -23.29 4.72 -25.18
C ASP A 122 -24.70 5.38 -25.26
N ASP A 123 -25.21 6.01 -24.18
CA ASP A 123 -26.61 6.51 -24.17
C ASP A 123 -26.86 7.92 -23.63
N GLU A 124 -25.87 8.71 -23.17
CA GLU A 124 -26.15 10.11 -22.81
C GLU A 124 -25.11 11.12 -23.33
N GLN A 125 -25.52 11.77 -24.41
CA GLN A 125 -24.93 12.94 -25.01
C GLN A 125 -25.35 14.20 -24.23
N HIS A 126 -24.60 14.63 -23.20
CA HIS A 126 -24.61 16.04 -22.77
C HIS A 126 -23.32 16.45 -22.02
N PRO A 127 -22.69 17.60 -22.36
CA PRO A 127 -21.43 18.03 -21.77
C PRO A 127 -21.67 18.89 -20.51
N ALA A 128 -21.22 18.40 -19.35
CA ALA A 128 -21.01 19.23 -18.18
C ALA A 128 -19.50 19.54 -18.08
N ALA A 129 -19.16 20.83 -18.16
CA ALA A 129 -17.81 21.34 -17.98
C ALA A 129 -17.38 21.21 -16.50
N SER A 130 -16.24 20.59 -16.24
CA SER A 130 -15.43 20.88 -15.05
C SER A 130 -13.97 20.43 -15.25
N ASP A 131 -13.05 21.39 -15.35
CA ASP A 131 -11.65 21.51 -14.87
C ASP A 131 -10.79 20.25 -14.55
N SER A 132 -11.09 19.07 -15.07
CA SER A 132 -10.40 17.79 -14.78
C SER A 132 -9.59 17.24 -15.95
N ILE A 133 -9.53 17.98 -17.06
CA ILE A 133 -8.89 17.52 -18.30
C ILE A 133 -7.37 17.72 -18.27
N ASP A 134 -6.84 18.68 -17.50
CA ASP A 134 -5.40 19.02 -17.54
C ASP A 134 -4.52 18.16 -16.63
N GLU A 135 -4.94 17.79 -15.43
CA GLU A 135 -4.14 16.93 -14.53
C GLU A 135 -3.98 15.50 -15.07
N ASN A 136 -5.00 14.99 -15.77
CA ASN A 136 -4.94 13.68 -16.41
C ASN A 136 -3.96 13.65 -17.60
N LYS A 137 -3.87 14.74 -18.38
CA LYS A 137 -2.95 14.82 -19.53
C LYS A 137 -1.49 14.85 -19.10
N GLU A 138 -1.16 15.58 -18.05
CA GLU A 138 0.22 15.59 -17.52
C GLU A 138 0.62 14.24 -16.96
N THR A 139 -0.26 13.62 -16.16
CA THR A 139 -0.02 12.28 -15.61
C THR A 139 0.13 11.23 -16.71
N GLU A 140 -0.69 11.32 -17.76
CA GLU A 140 -0.64 10.41 -18.90
C GLU A 140 0.62 10.62 -19.75
N GLN A 141 1.05 11.87 -19.97
CA GLN A 141 2.31 12.17 -20.65
C GLN A 141 3.53 11.68 -19.87
N ILE A 142 3.52 11.81 -18.54
CA ILE A 142 4.58 11.28 -17.66
C ILE A 142 4.62 9.75 -17.75
N LEU A 143 3.46 9.08 -17.76
CA LEU A 143 3.37 7.62 -17.90
C LEU A 143 3.82 7.14 -19.28
N ILE A 144 3.48 7.87 -20.35
CA ILE A 144 3.93 7.60 -21.72
C ILE A 144 5.45 7.76 -21.80
N GLY A 145 5.99 8.87 -21.28
CA GLY A 145 7.43 9.12 -21.25
C GLY A 145 8.19 8.08 -20.43
N LEU A 146 7.64 7.64 -19.29
CA LEU A 146 8.20 6.55 -18.50
C LEU A 146 8.18 5.22 -19.25
N LYS A 147 7.08 4.89 -19.94
CA LYS A 147 6.97 3.64 -20.73
C LYS A 147 7.95 3.64 -21.91
N GLN A 148 8.14 4.77 -22.57
CA GLN A 148 9.02 4.89 -23.73
C GLN A 148 10.51 4.86 -23.37
N ASN A 149 10.89 5.41 -22.21
CA ASN A 149 12.29 5.47 -21.78
C ASN A 149 12.68 4.33 -20.84
N MET A 150 11.75 3.41 -20.52
CA MET A 150 12.04 2.29 -19.66
C MET A 150 12.82 1.21 -20.42
N PRO A 151 13.96 0.74 -19.89
CA PRO A 151 14.69 -0.37 -20.47
C PRO A 151 13.80 -1.63 -20.57
N ASP A 152 13.91 -2.34 -21.69
CA ASP A 152 13.12 -3.55 -21.96
C ASP A 152 13.28 -4.62 -20.87
N ASP A 153 14.46 -4.72 -20.25
CA ASP A 153 14.69 -5.68 -19.16
C ASP A 153 13.91 -5.32 -17.89
N VAL A 154 13.71 -4.03 -17.61
CA VAL A 154 12.86 -3.54 -16.52
C VAL A 154 11.39 -3.77 -16.86
N MET A 155 10.96 -3.45 -18.08
CA MET A 155 9.58 -3.65 -18.53
C MET A 155 9.16 -5.12 -18.44
N ASN A 156 10.01 -6.02 -18.93
CA ASN A 156 9.81 -7.48 -18.82
C ASN A 156 9.71 -7.95 -17.36
N CYS A 157 10.47 -7.31 -16.46
CA CYS A 157 10.42 -7.61 -15.04
C CYS A 157 9.13 -7.09 -14.37
N ILE A 158 8.62 -5.94 -14.77
CA ILE A 158 7.33 -5.41 -14.32
C ILE A 158 6.21 -6.33 -14.79
N GLN A 159 6.20 -6.71 -16.07
CA GLN A 159 5.22 -7.63 -16.64
C GLN A 159 5.18 -8.96 -15.88
N LEU A 160 6.35 -9.55 -15.58
CA LEU A 160 6.43 -10.77 -14.78
C LEU A 160 5.83 -10.61 -13.38
N LEU A 161 6.01 -9.46 -12.73
CA LEU A 161 5.46 -9.22 -11.39
C LEU A 161 3.94 -8.98 -11.43
N ILE A 162 3.42 -8.35 -12.48
CA ILE A 162 1.98 -8.18 -12.72
C ILE A 162 1.34 -9.57 -12.87
N GLU A 163 1.84 -10.40 -13.78
CA GLU A 163 1.30 -11.74 -14.01
C GLU A 163 1.39 -12.64 -12.78
N LEU A 164 2.40 -12.43 -11.93
CA LEU A 164 2.54 -13.13 -10.67
C LEU A 164 1.52 -12.70 -9.62
N ASP A 165 1.12 -11.43 -9.63
CA ASP A 165 0.02 -10.96 -8.78
C ASP A 165 -1.33 -11.45 -9.30
N GLU A 166 -1.57 -11.38 -10.62
CA GLU A 166 -2.78 -11.93 -11.26
C GLU A 166 -2.95 -13.42 -10.98
N ALA A 167 -1.89 -14.21 -11.16
CA ALA A 167 -1.91 -15.64 -10.84
C ALA A 167 -2.27 -15.89 -9.36
N LYS A 168 -1.77 -15.07 -8.43
CA LYS A 168 -2.15 -15.18 -7.01
C LYS A 168 -3.60 -14.81 -6.76
N GLN A 169 -4.13 -13.80 -7.46
CA GLN A 169 -5.53 -13.42 -7.34
C GLN A 169 -6.45 -14.54 -7.82
N ASP A 170 -6.06 -15.24 -8.88
CA ASP A 170 -6.74 -16.43 -9.41
C ASP A 170 -6.50 -17.71 -8.57
N LYS A 171 -5.83 -17.61 -7.42
CA LYS A 171 -5.40 -18.75 -6.58
C LYS A 171 -4.54 -19.78 -7.32
N LYS A 172 -3.87 -19.38 -8.40
CA LYS A 172 -2.94 -20.22 -9.17
C LYS A 172 -1.58 -20.27 -8.46
N THR A 173 -0.92 -21.41 -8.59
CA THR A 173 0.37 -21.65 -7.92
C THR A 173 1.52 -21.03 -8.73
N GLN A 174 2.69 -20.91 -8.10
CA GLN A 174 3.91 -20.52 -8.82
C GLN A 174 4.32 -21.56 -9.87
N GLU A 175 3.90 -22.82 -9.72
CA GLU A 175 4.16 -23.89 -10.69
C GLU A 175 3.39 -23.66 -11.99
N TYR A 176 2.12 -23.23 -11.90
CA TYR A 176 1.34 -22.81 -13.07
C TYR A 176 2.04 -21.71 -13.86
N LEU A 177 2.56 -20.70 -13.15
CA LEU A 177 3.29 -19.61 -13.81
C LEU A 177 4.64 -20.11 -14.35
N ALA A 178 5.31 -21.03 -13.66
CA ALA A 178 6.58 -21.59 -14.15
C ALA A 178 6.36 -22.35 -15.47
N ASP A 179 5.28 -23.13 -15.55
CA ASP A 179 4.87 -23.87 -16.75
C ASP A 179 4.50 -22.93 -17.91
N LYS A 180 3.72 -21.86 -17.65
CA LYS A 180 3.41 -20.81 -18.64
C LYS A 180 4.68 -20.23 -19.29
N TYR A 181 5.75 -20.08 -18.52
CA TYR A 181 7.02 -19.55 -19.00
C TYR A 181 8.00 -20.62 -19.51
N GLY A 182 7.63 -21.91 -19.48
CA GLY A 182 8.51 -23.02 -19.84
C GLY A 182 9.72 -23.17 -18.91
N LEU A 183 9.58 -22.79 -17.63
CA LEU A 183 10.65 -22.76 -16.64
C LEU A 183 10.39 -23.73 -15.50
N LYS A 184 11.46 -24.18 -14.83
CA LYS A 184 11.35 -24.83 -13.52
C LYS A 184 10.93 -23.80 -12.46
N THR A 185 10.12 -24.21 -11.48
CA THR A 185 9.65 -23.34 -10.38
C THR A 185 10.80 -22.61 -9.68
N ASN A 186 11.89 -23.31 -9.36
CA ASN A 186 13.08 -22.70 -8.75
C ASN A 186 13.75 -21.63 -9.64
N THR A 187 13.71 -21.80 -10.96
CA THR A 187 14.24 -20.82 -11.92
C THR A 187 13.35 -19.58 -11.96
N LEU A 188 12.03 -19.77 -11.94
CA LEU A 188 11.07 -18.69 -11.82
C LEU A 188 11.28 -17.89 -10.51
N THR A 189 11.43 -18.56 -9.37
CA THR A 189 11.72 -17.90 -8.08
C THR A 189 12.96 -17.00 -8.15
N LYS A 190 14.05 -17.51 -8.72
CA LYS A 190 15.28 -16.72 -8.92
C LYS A 190 15.06 -15.53 -9.87
N ARG A 191 14.28 -15.72 -10.94
CA ARG A 191 13.92 -14.66 -11.89
C ARG A 191 13.13 -13.55 -11.21
N ILE A 192 12.16 -13.89 -10.36
CA ILE A 192 11.36 -12.93 -9.57
C ILE A 192 12.25 -12.09 -8.65
N VAL A 193 13.17 -12.73 -7.91
CA VAL A 193 14.09 -12.02 -7.02
C VAL A 193 14.97 -11.03 -7.82
N ARG A 194 15.51 -11.48 -8.96
CA ARG A 194 16.31 -10.62 -9.83
C ARG A 194 15.50 -9.43 -10.36
N CYS A 195 14.26 -9.67 -10.77
CA CYS A 195 13.37 -8.63 -11.27
C CYS A 195 13.02 -7.58 -10.22
N ARG A 196 12.72 -7.99 -8.99
CA ARG A 196 12.51 -7.06 -7.87
C ARG A 196 13.73 -6.16 -7.63
N LYS A 197 14.93 -6.74 -7.64
CA LYS A 197 16.18 -5.98 -7.49
C LYS A 197 16.39 -4.99 -8.64
N ARG A 198 16.12 -5.42 -9.87
CA ARG A 198 16.27 -4.58 -11.07
C ARG A 198 15.34 -3.37 -11.03
N ILE A 199 14.07 -3.56 -10.70
CA ILE A 199 13.08 -2.47 -10.59
C ILE A 199 13.47 -1.50 -9.49
N LEU A 200 13.95 -2.00 -8.34
CA LEU A 200 14.44 -1.15 -7.25
C LEU A 200 15.57 -0.23 -7.73
N LEU A 201 16.61 -0.80 -8.36
CA LEU A 201 17.76 -0.04 -8.87
C LEU A 201 17.33 1.00 -9.93
N TYR A 202 16.41 0.63 -10.82
CA TYR A 202 15.88 1.56 -11.82
C TYR A 202 15.12 2.71 -11.17
N SER A 203 14.29 2.42 -10.15
CA SER A 203 13.56 3.45 -9.41
C SER A 203 14.49 4.41 -8.66
N GLU A 204 15.62 3.93 -8.14
CA GLU A 204 16.65 4.75 -7.51
C GLU A 204 17.35 5.65 -8.54
N SER A 205 17.66 5.11 -9.72
CA SER A 205 18.24 5.88 -10.83
C SER A 205 17.34 7.02 -11.27
N ILE A 206 16.03 6.78 -11.43
CA ILE A 206 15.06 7.83 -11.76
C ILE A 206 15.01 8.89 -10.65
N LYS A 207 14.94 8.49 -9.38
CA LYS A 207 14.91 9.42 -8.24
C LYS A 207 16.16 10.32 -8.20
N ASN A 208 17.32 9.78 -8.55
CA ASN A 208 18.56 10.56 -8.60
C ASN A 208 18.55 11.53 -9.79
N MET A 209 17.99 11.14 -10.94
CA MET A 209 17.87 12.00 -12.11
C MET A 209 16.91 13.18 -11.91
N ILE A 210 15.85 12.99 -11.11
CA ILE A 210 14.88 14.06 -10.79
C ILE A 210 15.40 15.01 -9.70
N ARG A 211 16.38 14.59 -8.90
CA ARG A 211 16.95 15.38 -7.78
C ARG A 211 18.19 16.19 -8.15
N GLY A 212 18.82 15.91 -9.30
CA GLY A 212 19.94 16.68 -9.84
C GLY A 212 19.43 17.82 -10.71
#